data_AF-A0A9X6G1Y1-F1
#
_entry.id   AF-A0A9X6G1Y1-F1
#
_cell.length_a   1.000
_cell.length_b   1.000
_cell.length_c   1.000
_cell.angle_alpha   90.00
_cell.angle_beta   90.00
_cell.angle_gamma   90.00
#
_symmetry.space_group_name_H-M   'P 1'
#
loop_
_entity.id
_entity.type
_entity.pdbx_description
1 polymer ?
#
loop_
_entity_poly.entity_id
_entity_poly.type
_entity_poly.pdbx_seq_one_letter_code
_entity_poly.pdbx_strand_id
1 'polypeptide(L)'
;MKAKKLVMFVIPFMLLAGCGTDKTDAKPKEKVESKSETKEKLSKEKYPTRMTGLSSELVQKITVITEIAMDKTKKETDLKKEILKEESELQKIIAKFKKIDPPKEFEDAHKEILKAVDCYSEAYALQVEIMEGKGKVTDEDREKSKKSMDLINEGNKYWHKGFDPIESHNEKEAKALGFDVDTKTDSKSSNTSDNGNVQISADGNELIGSWGSYKGSEFRKGLDFRQDKSFTAYDDTGNSSYEDNHMTGTWLYNKDSNKVTLIPTEFVKDGKKIDARQMNAVVDYTVEFLRAGSLRMVDSKGNKLEVEKQK
;
A
#
# COMPACT_ATOMS: atom_id res chain seq x y z
N MET A 1 32.08 -21.24 -14.72
CA MET A 1 30.80 -20.75 -14.17
C MET A 1 30.99 -19.29 -13.77
N LYS A 2 30.32 -18.35 -14.44
CA LYS A 2 30.42 -16.91 -14.17
C LYS A 2 29.31 -16.54 -13.20
N ALA A 3 29.66 -16.05 -12.01
CA ALA A 3 28.70 -15.53 -11.03
C ALA A 3 27.78 -14.53 -11.73
N LYS A 4 26.51 -14.93 -11.92
CA LYS A 4 25.50 -14.09 -12.56
C LYS A 4 25.22 -12.90 -11.65
N LYS A 5 25.10 -11.73 -12.27
CA LYS A 5 24.88 -10.42 -11.65
C LYS A 5 23.55 -10.36 -10.89
N LEU A 6 23.50 -10.91 -9.69
CA LEU A 6 22.49 -10.54 -8.71
C LEU A 6 23.26 -9.91 -7.54
N VAL A 7 23.45 -8.59 -7.62
CA VAL A 7 23.39 -7.82 -6.37
C VAL A 7 21.96 -8.06 -5.92
N MET A 8 21.77 -8.86 -4.87
CA MET A 8 20.47 -8.99 -4.25
C MET A 8 19.95 -7.56 -4.03
N PHE A 9 18.81 -7.25 -4.63
CA PHE A 9 17.90 -6.25 -4.08
C PHE A 9 17.53 -6.76 -2.68
N VAL A 10 18.41 -6.55 -1.70
CA VAL A 10 18.08 -6.76 -0.29
C VAL A 10 17.24 -5.55 0.06
N ILE A 11 15.97 -5.56 -0.32
CA ILE A 11 15.03 -4.54 0.15
C ILE A 11 14.78 -4.88 1.62
N PRO A 12 15.14 -4.01 2.57
CA PRO A 12 14.90 -4.22 3.98
C PRO A 12 13.43 -3.89 4.21
N PHE A 13 12.57 -4.83 3.85
CA PHE A 13 11.16 -4.75 4.16
C PHE A 13 10.90 -4.83 5.69
N MET A 14 11.93 -4.93 6.53
CA MET A 14 11.82 -5.18 7.98
C MET A 14 11.74 -3.96 8.92
N LEU A 15 11.49 -2.72 8.49
CA LEU A 15 11.54 -1.56 9.41
C LEU A 15 10.30 -0.64 9.40
N LEU A 16 9.11 -1.23 9.54
CA LEU A 16 7.91 -0.52 10.03
C LEU A 16 7.33 -1.17 11.31
N ALA A 17 8.13 -1.97 12.02
CA ALA A 17 7.85 -2.45 13.37
C ALA A 17 8.96 -1.91 14.29
N GLY A 18 8.58 -1.18 15.33
CA GLY A 18 9.42 -0.20 16.01
C GLY A 18 10.53 -0.73 16.92
N CYS A 19 11.42 0.20 17.32
CA CYS A 19 11.94 0.32 18.68
C CYS A 19 12.64 1.69 18.81
N GLY A 20 12.40 2.41 19.91
CA GLY A 20 12.71 3.84 20.07
C GLY A 20 14.16 4.20 20.41
N THR A 21 14.43 5.51 20.48
CA THR A 21 15.08 6.27 21.59
C THR A 21 15.44 7.71 21.17
N ASP A 22 15.71 8.52 22.19
CA ASP A 22 15.66 9.98 22.40
C ASP A 22 16.30 11.03 21.43
N LYS A 23 15.58 12.17 21.37
CA LYS A 23 15.96 13.61 21.46
C LYS A 23 17.23 14.15 20.74
N THR A 24 17.06 15.17 19.89
CA THR A 24 17.36 16.60 20.20
C THR A 24 16.97 17.57 19.04
N ASP A 25 16.48 18.75 19.41
CA ASP A 25 16.01 19.87 18.58
C ASP A 25 17.12 20.69 17.89
N ALA A 26 16.83 21.24 16.70
CA ALA A 26 17.33 22.56 16.26
C ALA A 26 16.46 23.23 15.17
N LYS A 27 16.20 24.53 15.35
CA LYS A 27 15.34 25.45 14.56
C LYS A 27 16.02 25.99 13.27
N PRO A 28 15.27 26.59 12.32
CA PRO A 28 15.60 26.73 10.88
C PRO A 28 15.95 28.15 10.41
N LYS A 29 16.43 28.25 9.16
CA LYS A 29 16.48 29.41 8.25
C LYS A 29 16.59 28.88 6.81
N GLU A 30 16.12 29.49 5.73
CA GLU A 30 15.19 30.57 5.44
C GLU A 30 14.84 30.42 3.94
N LYS A 31 13.69 30.95 3.56
CA LYS A 31 12.93 30.77 2.32
C LYS A 31 13.68 31.27 1.06
N VAL A 32 13.70 30.48 0.00
CA VAL A 32 13.90 30.98 -1.39
C VAL A 32 12.64 30.67 -2.19
N GLU A 33 12.02 31.73 -2.65
CA GLU A 33 10.74 31.79 -3.35
C GLU A 33 10.96 31.46 -4.83
N SER A 34 10.43 30.33 -5.33
CA SER A 34 10.47 29.99 -6.76
C SER A 34 9.06 29.93 -7.34
N LYS A 35 8.88 30.62 -8.48
CA LYS A 35 7.70 30.69 -9.35
C LYS A 35 6.63 29.60 -9.13
N SER A 36 5.44 30.07 -8.75
CA SER A 36 4.21 29.32 -8.52
C SER A 36 3.83 28.43 -9.71
N GLU A 37 4.21 27.15 -9.66
CA GLU A 37 3.32 26.10 -10.14
C GLU A 37 2.08 26.09 -9.24
N THR A 38 0.88 26.13 -9.82
CA THR A 38 -0.37 26.16 -9.06
C THR A 38 -0.50 24.89 -8.22
N LYS A 39 -0.23 25.00 -6.91
CA LYS A 39 -0.38 23.89 -5.97
C LYS A 39 -1.86 23.56 -5.75
N GLU A 40 -2.16 22.27 -5.62
CA GLU A 40 -3.47 21.74 -5.26
C GLU A 40 -3.73 22.07 -3.79
N LYS A 41 -4.59 23.07 -3.54
CA LYS A 41 -4.99 23.46 -2.19
C LYS A 41 -6.11 22.58 -1.67
N LEU A 42 -5.90 21.91 -0.55
CA LEU A 42 -6.84 20.94 0.02
C LEU A 42 -7.44 21.44 1.34
N SER A 43 -8.70 21.06 1.59
CA SER A 43 -9.32 21.27 2.90
C SER A 43 -8.83 20.22 3.90
N LYS A 44 -9.10 20.46 5.18
CA LYS A 44 -8.75 19.54 6.28
C LYS A 44 -9.38 18.16 6.11
N GLU A 45 -10.58 18.09 5.56
CA GLU A 45 -11.35 16.86 5.37
C GLU A 45 -10.85 16.07 4.15
N LYS A 46 -10.44 16.79 3.08
CA LYS A 46 -9.99 16.14 1.83
C LYS A 46 -8.51 15.76 1.85
N TYR A 47 -7.70 16.49 2.62
CA TYR A 47 -6.25 16.28 2.66
C TYR A 47 -5.87 14.85 3.11
N PRO A 48 -6.40 14.31 4.22
CA PRO A 48 -6.08 12.96 4.68
C PRO A 48 -6.36 11.88 3.62
N THR A 49 -7.53 11.92 3.00
CA THR A 49 -7.92 10.99 1.93
C THR A 49 -7.02 11.13 0.71
N ARG A 50 -6.69 12.37 0.30
CA ARG A 50 -5.81 12.61 -0.85
C ARG A 50 -4.39 12.11 -0.61
N MET A 51 -3.83 12.35 0.57
CA MET A 51 -2.49 11.88 0.94
C MET A 51 -2.45 10.36 1.09
N THR A 52 -3.48 9.76 1.67
CA THR A 52 -3.63 8.29 1.73
C THR A 52 -3.68 7.72 0.32
N GLY A 53 -4.38 8.37 -0.60
CA GLY A 53 -4.46 7.89 -1.98
C GLY A 53 -3.13 7.97 -2.74
N LEU A 54 -2.37 9.05 -2.56
CA LEU A 54 -1.03 9.16 -3.12
C LEU A 54 -0.05 8.16 -2.50
N SER A 55 -0.19 7.87 -1.20
CA SER A 55 0.55 6.79 -0.53
C SER A 55 0.31 5.45 -1.22
N SER A 56 -0.96 5.10 -1.49
CA SER A 56 -1.30 3.86 -2.20
C SER A 56 -0.67 3.80 -3.60
N GLU A 57 -0.76 4.89 -4.37
CA GLU A 57 -0.15 4.97 -5.69
C GLU A 57 1.38 4.72 -5.64
N LEU A 58 2.04 5.32 -4.65
CA LEU A 58 3.49 5.19 -4.45
C LEU A 58 3.87 3.74 -4.10
N VAL A 59 3.22 3.15 -3.09
CA VAL A 59 3.47 1.76 -2.66
C VAL A 59 3.20 0.78 -3.78
N GLN A 60 2.09 0.93 -4.50
CA GLN A 60 1.76 0.07 -5.64
C GLN A 60 2.87 0.14 -6.71
N LYS A 61 3.39 1.33 -6.99
CA LYS A 61 4.46 1.49 -7.98
C LYS A 61 5.76 0.82 -7.52
N ILE A 62 6.13 0.97 -6.25
CA ILE A 62 7.28 0.29 -5.63
C ILE A 62 7.14 -1.24 -5.73
N THR A 63 5.95 -1.77 -5.46
CA THR A 63 5.66 -3.20 -5.58
C THR A 63 5.85 -3.69 -7.00
N VAL A 64 5.31 -2.98 -8.00
CA VAL A 64 5.49 -3.34 -9.42
C VAL A 64 6.98 -3.36 -9.80
N ILE A 65 7.76 -2.35 -9.40
CA ILE A 65 9.22 -2.33 -9.65
C ILE A 65 9.90 -3.56 -9.03
N THR A 66 9.51 -3.91 -7.81
CA THR A 66 10.06 -5.07 -7.09
C THR A 66 9.69 -6.39 -7.78
N GLU A 67 8.44 -6.56 -8.19
CA GLU A 67 7.97 -7.75 -8.89
C GLU A 67 8.72 -7.96 -10.21
N ILE A 68 8.90 -6.90 -10.99
CA ILE A 68 9.72 -6.93 -12.21
C ILE A 68 11.15 -7.36 -11.86
N ALA A 69 11.79 -6.72 -10.87
CA ALA A 69 13.16 -7.07 -10.47
C ALA A 69 13.33 -8.53 -10.01
N MET A 70 12.26 -9.13 -9.47
CA MET A 70 12.25 -10.52 -9.01
C MET A 70 11.88 -11.55 -10.08
N ASP A 71 11.43 -11.13 -11.26
CA ASP A 71 11.02 -12.03 -12.33
C ASP A 71 12.24 -12.69 -13.00
N LYS A 72 12.55 -13.90 -12.55
CA LYS A 72 13.67 -14.71 -13.04
C LYS A 72 13.44 -15.29 -14.45
N THR A 73 12.25 -15.15 -15.02
CA THR A 73 11.91 -15.69 -16.34
C THR A 73 12.27 -14.73 -17.47
N LYS A 74 12.34 -13.44 -17.18
CA LYS A 74 12.69 -12.39 -18.14
C LYS A 74 14.20 -12.22 -18.30
N LYS A 75 14.61 -11.72 -19.47
CA LYS A 75 16.01 -11.38 -19.73
C LYS A 75 16.38 -10.11 -18.96
N GLU A 76 17.61 -10.04 -18.47
CA GLU A 76 18.17 -8.86 -17.76
C GLU A 76 17.95 -7.55 -18.52
N THR A 77 18.05 -7.57 -19.86
CA THR A 77 17.82 -6.40 -20.71
C THR A 77 16.38 -5.93 -20.75
N ASP A 78 15.43 -6.85 -20.65
CA ASP A 78 13.99 -6.54 -20.68
C ASP A 78 13.54 -6.06 -19.30
N LEU A 79 14.01 -6.73 -18.24
CA LEU A 79 13.85 -6.28 -16.85
C LEU A 79 14.32 -4.85 -16.65
N LYS A 80 15.54 -4.53 -17.11
CA LYS A 80 16.10 -3.19 -17.01
C LYS A 80 15.20 -2.14 -17.69
N LYS A 81 14.72 -2.41 -18.91
CA LYS A 81 13.85 -1.48 -19.63
C LYS A 81 12.53 -1.24 -18.89
N GLU A 82 11.92 -2.30 -18.37
CA GLU A 82 10.68 -2.22 -17.62
C GLU A 82 10.89 -1.44 -16.30
N ILE A 83 11.96 -1.74 -15.54
CA ILE A 83 12.27 -1.02 -14.29
C ILE A 83 12.51 0.46 -14.55
N LEU A 84 13.28 0.83 -15.58
CA LEU A 84 13.51 2.25 -15.93
C LEU A 84 12.21 2.98 -16.29
N LYS A 85 11.28 2.30 -16.97
CA LYS A 85 9.97 2.87 -17.27
C LYS A 85 9.15 3.08 -15.99
N GLU A 86 9.08 2.08 -15.13
CA GLU A 86 8.29 2.16 -13.90
C GLU A 86 8.90 3.14 -12.87
N GLU A 87 10.23 3.28 -12.84
CA GLU A 87 10.90 4.32 -12.05
C GLU A 87 10.53 5.73 -12.52
N SER A 88 10.45 5.97 -13.84
CA SER A 88 9.98 7.27 -14.36
C SER A 88 8.55 7.58 -13.90
N GLU A 89 7.66 6.58 -13.87
CA GLU A 89 6.31 6.73 -13.34
C GLU A 89 6.30 6.94 -11.81
N LEU A 90 7.21 6.28 -11.07
CA LEU A 90 7.40 6.51 -9.63
C LEU A 90 7.76 7.97 -9.35
N GLN A 91 8.69 8.56 -10.11
CA GLN A 91 9.08 9.96 -9.95
C GLN A 91 7.91 10.92 -10.24
N LYS A 92 7.04 10.59 -11.19
CA LYS A 92 5.81 11.37 -11.45
C LYS A 92 4.86 11.30 -10.27
N ILE A 93 4.72 10.15 -9.60
CA ILE A 93 3.89 10.01 -8.39
C ILE A 93 4.50 10.82 -7.25
N ILE A 94 5.81 10.72 -7.02
CA ILE A 94 6.54 11.53 -6.02
C ILE A 94 6.31 13.03 -6.24
N ALA A 95 6.35 13.50 -7.50
CA ALA A 95 6.10 14.89 -7.82
C ALA A 95 4.68 15.37 -7.46
N LYS A 96 3.68 14.48 -7.38
CA LYS A 96 2.32 14.84 -6.96
C LYS A 96 2.28 15.30 -5.50
N PHE A 97 3.10 14.70 -4.62
CA PHE A 97 3.19 15.13 -3.21
C PHE A 97 3.66 16.57 -3.10
N LYS A 98 4.66 16.97 -3.90
CA LYS A 98 5.23 18.34 -3.93
C LYS A 98 4.25 19.40 -4.42
N LYS A 99 3.23 18.99 -5.17
CA LYS A 99 2.19 19.85 -5.73
C LYS A 99 1.03 20.09 -4.78
N ILE A 100 1.01 19.48 -3.60
CA ILE A 100 -0.04 19.71 -2.61
C ILE A 100 0.33 20.92 -1.75
N ASP A 101 -0.67 21.77 -1.50
CA ASP A 101 -0.65 22.80 -0.47
C ASP A 101 -1.47 22.28 0.73
N PRO A 102 -0.82 21.84 1.82
CA PRO A 102 -1.51 21.25 2.96
C PRO A 102 -2.31 22.31 3.73
N PRO A 103 -3.42 21.93 4.38
CA PRO A 103 -4.06 22.78 5.36
C PRO A 103 -3.15 22.93 6.60
N LYS A 104 -3.36 24.01 7.35
CA LYS A 104 -2.47 24.45 8.43
C LYS A 104 -2.19 23.35 9.48
N GLU A 105 -3.20 22.54 9.78
CA GLU A 105 -3.14 21.45 10.74
C GLU A 105 -2.17 20.32 10.33
N PHE A 106 -1.87 20.19 9.04
CA PHE A 106 -1.01 19.16 8.50
C PHE A 106 0.29 19.70 7.89
N GLU A 107 0.61 20.99 8.05
CA GLU A 107 1.82 21.59 7.44
C GLU A 107 3.11 20.87 7.86
N ASP A 108 3.28 20.59 9.15
CA ASP A 108 4.49 19.93 9.65
C ASP A 108 4.53 18.44 9.26
N ALA A 109 3.38 17.77 9.32
CA ALA A 109 3.21 16.41 8.83
C ALA A 109 3.59 16.31 7.35
N HIS A 110 3.11 17.25 6.53
CA HIS A 110 3.39 17.33 5.11
C HIS A 110 4.88 17.56 4.83
N LYS A 111 5.57 18.41 5.62
CA LYS A 111 7.03 18.60 5.47
C LYS A 111 7.80 17.29 5.69
N GLU A 112 7.40 16.47 6.65
CA GLU A 112 8.04 15.16 6.86
C GLU A 112 7.72 14.21 5.68
N ILE A 113 6.50 14.19 5.16
CA ILE A 113 6.16 13.42 3.96
C ILE A 113 7.01 13.85 2.76
N LEU A 114 7.24 15.16 2.57
CA LEU A 114 8.09 15.67 1.50
C LEU A 114 9.54 15.18 1.63
N LYS A 115 10.11 15.18 2.85
CA LYS A 115 11.45 14.60 3.08
C LYS A 115 11.47 13.11 2.76
N ALA A 116 10.43 12.37 3.14
CA ALA A 116 10.33 10.94 2.87
C ALA A 116 10.36 10.64 1.36
N VAL A 117 9.53 11.34 0.57
CA VAL A 117 9.50 11.13 -0.88
C VAL A 117 10.75 11.64 -1.60
N ASP A 118 11.45 12.63 -1.03
CA ASP A 118 12.76 13.05 -1.52
C ASP A 118 13.81 11.96 -1.30
N CYS A 119 13.84 11.33 -0.13
CA CYS A 119 14.72 10.18 0.13
C CYS A 119 14.43 9.02 -0.83
N TYR A 120 13.15 8.70 -1.07
CA TYR A 120 12.78 7.65 -2.03
C TYR A 120 13.21 8.03 -3.46
N SER A 121 12.97 9.27 -3.87
CA SER A 121 13.38 9.77 -5.19
C SER A 121 14.87 9.57 -5.42
N GLU A 122 15.72 9.98 -4.46
CA GLU A 122 17.17 9.81 -4.55
C GLU A 122 17.58 8.33 -4.51
N ALA A 123 16.95 7.52 -3.66
CA ALA A 123 17.26 6.10 -3.54
C ALA A 123 17.02 5.34 -4.85
N TYR A 124 15.90 5.59 -5.53
CA TYR A 124 15.58 4.95 -6.81
C TYR A 124 16.41 5.50 -7.97
N ALA A 125 16.76 6.79 -7.96
CA ALA A 125 17.71 7.35 -8.93
C ALA A 125 19.09 6.66 -8.83
N LEU A 126 19.60 6.40 -7.63
CA LEU A 126 20.84 5.63 -7.43
C LEU A 126 20.74 4.21 -7.98
N GLN A 127 19.58 3.56 -7.85
CA GLN A 127 19.37 2.22 -8.43
C GLN A 127 19.37 2.27 -9.96
N VAL A 128 18.78 3.30 -10.56
CA VAL A 128 18.83 3.54 -12.01
C VAL A 128 20.28 3.71 -12.47
N GLU A 129 21.08 4.53 -11.79
CA GLU A 129 22.50 4.70 -12.12
C GLU A 129 23.26 3.37 -12.14
N ILE A 130 23.06 2.53 -11.12
CA ILE A 130 23.67 1.20 -11.03
C ILE A 130 23.21 0.32 -12.21
N MET A 131 21.92 0.33 -12.54
CA MET A 131 21.38 -0.45 -13.65
C MET A 131 21.91 0.04 -15.01
N GLU A 132 22.15 1.34 -15.16
CA GLU A 132 22.71 1.96 -16.36
C GLU A 132 24.21 1.71 -16.54
N GLY A 133 24.91 1.42 -15.45
CA GLY A 133 26.32 1.02 -15.42
C GLY A 133 26.66 -0.08 -16.43
N LYS A 134 27.82 0.08 -17.10
CA LYS A 134 28.35 -0.89 -18.06
C LYS A 134 29.36 -1.80 -17.38
N GLY A 135 29.19 -3.12 -17.51
CA GLY A 135 30.19 -4.10 -17.09
C GLY A 135 29.82 -4.86 -15.82
N LYS A 136 30.82 -5.14 -14.99
CA LYS A 136 30.64 -5.83 -13.70
C LYS A 136 30.41 -4.79 -12.60
N VAL A 137 29.69 -5.19 -11.56
CA VAL A 137 29.43 -4.40 -10.35
C VAL A 137 30.76 -3.95 -9.73
N THR A 138 30.92 -2.63 -9.62
CA THR A 138 32.07 -1.95 -9.04
C THR A 138 31.90 -1.73 -7.53
N ASP A 139 32.95 -1.28 -6.85
CA ASP A 139 32.82 -0.86 -5.44
C ASP A 139 31.94 0.39 -5.31
N GLU A 140 32.01 1.31 -6.27
CA GLU A 140 31.13 2.48 -6.34
C GLU A 140 29.65 2.05 -6.44
N ASP A 141 29.32 1.04 -7.24
CA ASP A 141 27.95 0.51 -7.33
C ASP A 141 27.47 -0.07 -5.99
N ARG A 142 28.37 -0.69 -5.21
CA ARG A 142 28.05 -1.22 -3.87
C ARG A 142 27.82 -0.09 -2.87
N GLU A 143 28.62 0.97 -2.94
CA GLU A 143 28.44 2.17 -2.12
C GLU A 143 27.11 2.88 -2.44
N LYS A 144 26.79 3.04 -3.73
CA LYS A 144 25.48 3.57 -4.18
C LYS A 144 24.32 2.70 -3.70
N SER A 145 24.47 1.38 -3.77
CA SER A 145 23.46 0.44 -3.26
C SER A 145 23.25 0.59 -1.75
N LYS A 146 24.33 0.72 -0.98
CA LYS A 146 24.25 1.00 0.46
C LYS A 146 23.62 2.36 0.75
N LYS A 147 24.00 3.41 0.03
CA LYS A 147 23.39 4.74 0.17
C LYS A 147 21.89 4.72 -0.16
N SER A 148 21.49 4.03 -1.23
CA SER A 148 20.07 3.82 -1.59
C SER A 148 19.30 3.14 -0.45
N MET A 149 19.90 2.13 0.18
CA MET A 149 19.34 1.46 1.35
C MET A 149 19.15 2.41 2.55
N ASP A 150 20.18 3.19 2.86
CA ASP A 150 20.16 4.14 3.98
C ASP A 150 19.11 5.22 3.75
N LEU A 151 18.98 5.72 2.51
CA LEU A 151 17.95 6.68 2.11
C LEU A 151 16.54 6.08 2.23
N ILE A 152 16.31 4.84 1.82
CA ILE A 152 15.00 4.17 2.01
C ILE A 152 14.66 4.09 3.50
N ASN A 153 15.62 3.69 4.33
CA ASN A 153 15.42 3.58 5.78
C ASN A 153 15.16 4.94 6.43
N GLU A 154 15.85 6.00 6.00
CA GLU A 154 15.61 7.36 6.48
C GLU A 154 14.25 7.88 6.00
N GLY A 155 13.91 7.65 4.73
CA GLY A 155 12.62 7.98 4.14
C GLY A 155 11.48 7.36 4.91
N ASN A 156 11.58 6.07 5.30
CA ASN A 156 10.58 5.39 6.11
C ASN A 156 10.33 6.05 7.47
N LYS A 157 11.38 6.60 8.12
CA LYS A 157 11.23 7.32 9.40
C LYS A 157 10.42 8.60 9.21
N TYR A 158 10.75 9.39 8.18
CA TYR A 158 10.01 10.60 7.86
C TYR A 158 8.58 10.29 7.40
N TRP A 159 8.39 9.19 6.67
CA TRP A 159 7.08 8.74 6.19
C TRP A 159 6.16 8.44 7.36
N HIS A 160 6.60 7.62 8.31
CA HIS A 160 5.82 7.29 9.51
C HIS A 160 5.45 8.57 10.28
N LYS A 161 6.45 9.40 10.62
CA LYS A 161 6.23 10.67 11.32
C LYS A 161 5.26 11.61 10.59
N GLY A 162 5.31 11.62 9.26
CA GLY A 162 4.45 12.45 8.42
C GLY A 162 3.02 11.94 8.30
N PHE A 163 2.81 10.62 8.31
CA PHE A 163 1.49 10.01 8.19
C PHE A 163 0.77 9.79 9.53
N ASP A 164 1.48 9.73 10.66
CA ASP A 164 0.87 9.57 12.00
C ASP A 164 -0.31 10.54 12.26
N PRO A 165 -0.21 11.85 11.96
CA PRO A 165 -1.31 12.78 12.19
C PRO A 165 -2.49 12.56 11.23
N ILE A 166 -2.21 12.06 10.02
CA ILE A 166 -3.21 11.75 8.99
C ILE A 166 -4.00 10.51 9.40
N GLU A 167 -3.30 9.45 9.83
CA GLU A 167 -3.90 8.22 10.35
C GLU A 167 -4.77 8.53 11.58
N SER A 168 -4.23 9.27 12.54
CA SER A 168 -4.97 9.73 13.73
C SER A 168 -6.22 10.55 13.39
N HIS A 169 -6.21 11.30 12.29
CA HIS A 169 -7.39 12.03 11.82
C HIS A 169 -8.45 11.07 11.27
N ASN A 170 -8.05 10.15 10.40
CA ASN A 170 -8.94 9.15 9.81
C ASN A 170 -9.58 8.26 10.87
N GLU A 171 -8.83 7.86 11.90
CA GLU A 171 -9.35 7.10 13.04
C GLU A 171 -10.42 7.88 13.80
N LYS A 172 -10.21 9.18 14.04
CA LYS A 172 -11.18 10.03 14.72
C LYS A 172 -12.46 10.19 13.89
N GLU A 173 -12.33 10.36 12.58
CA GLU A 173 -13.48 10.39 11.69
C GLU A 173 -14.24 9.06 11.69
N ALA A 174 -13.54 7.93 11.65
CA ALA A 174 -14.15 6.60 11.77
C ALA A 174 -14.90 6.45 13.11
N LYS A 175 -14.29 6.82 14.23
CA LYS A 175 -14.96 6.80 15.54
C LYS A 175 -16.19 7.71 15.59
N ALA A 176 -16.12 8.90 14.99
CA ALA A 176 -17.25 9.83 14.92
C ALA A 176 -18.42 9.28 14.08
N LEU A 177 -18.14 8.41 13.11
CA LEU A 177 -19.14 7.69 12.32
C LEU A 177 -19.67 6.42 13.02
N GLY A 178 -19.27 6.16 14.26
CA GLY A 178 -19.75 5.04 15.09
C GLY A 178 -18.96 3.74 14.94
N PHE A 179 -17.77 3.79 14.35
CA PHE A 179 -16.88 2.62 14.25
C PHE A 179 -15.98 2.51 15.49
N ASP A 180 -15.96 1.34 16.14
CA ASP A 180 -15.10 1.09 17.30
C ASP A 180 -13.69 0.74 16.84
N VAL A 181 -12.77 1.72 16.92
CA VAL A 181 -11.34 1.54 16.63
C VAL A 181 -10.64 1.42 17.98
N ASP A 182 -10.77 0.26 18.62
CA ASP A 182 -10.31 0.05 19.99
C ASP A 182 -8.77 -0.12 19.99
N THR A 183 -8.09 0.82 20.64
CA THR A 183 -6.63 0.82 20.83
C THR A 183 -6.33 0.65 22.32
N LYS A 184 -6.27 -0.60 22.80
CA LYS A 184 -5.56 -0.97 24.05
C LYS A 184 -5.29 -2.49 24.16
N THR A 185 -4.00 -2.75 24.16
CA THR A 185 -3.15 -3.93 24.42
C THR A 185 -3.68 -5.03 25.35
N ASP A 186 -3.51 -6.30 24.93
CA ASP A 186 -2.73 -7.34 25.63
C ASP A 186 -3.03 -8.70 25.01
N SER A 187 -2.22 -9.15 24.05
CA SER A 187 -2.27 -10.55 23.60
C SER A 187 -0.87 -11.13 23.58
N LYS A 188 -0.59 -11.77 24.72
CA LYS A 188 0.43 -12.78 24.96
C LYS A 188 0.72 -13.54 23.68
N SER A 189 1.95 -13.36 23.17
CA SER A 189 2.53 -14.14 22.09
C SER A 189 2.30 -15.63 22.35
N SER A 190 1.47 -16.26 21.52
CA SER A 190 1.47 -17.70 21.32
C SER A 190 2.33 -17.98 20.10
N ASN A 191 3.58 -18.37 20.36
CA ASN A 191 4.49 -18.91 19.37
C ASN A 191 3.83 -20.06 18.61
N THR A 192 3.50 -19.84 17.34
CA THR A 192 3.35 -20.95 16.39
C THR A 192 3.66 -20.50 14.97
N SER A 193 4.80 -21.01 14.48
CA SER A 193 5.21 -21.17 13.08
C SER A 193 5.27 -19.93 12.19
N ASP A 194 6.48 -19.39 12.09
CA ASP A 194 7.01 -18.75 10.89
C ASP A 194 6.69 -19.57 9.64
N ASN A 195 5.83 -19.03 8.77
CA ASN A 195 5.83 -19.34 7.36
C ASN A 195 5.26 -18.15 6.57
N GLY A 196 6.15 -17.25 6.18
CA GLY A 196 5.96 -16.34 5.04
C GLY A 196 5.04 -15.15 5.28
N ASN A 197 5.35 -14.32 6.27
CA ASN A 197 4.61 -13.10 6.57
C ASN A 197 4.47 -12.19 5.34
N VAL A 198 3.22 -12.08 4.91
CA VAL A 198 2.71 -10.99 4.08
C VAL A 198 2.89 -9.69 4.87
N GLN A 199 3.51 -8.69 4.25
CA GLN A 199 3.53 -7.34 4.81
C GLN A 199 2.45 -6.52 4.13
N ILE A 200 1.30 -6.45 4.77
CA ILE A 200 0.25 -5.48 4.44
C ILE A 200 0.53 -4.24 5.28
N SER A 201 0.49 -3.05 4.68
CA SER A 201 0.58 -1.79 5.42
C SER A 201 -0.59 -1.63 6.38
N ALA A 202 -0.45 -0.73 7.36
CA ALA A 202 -1.50 -0.48 8.35
C ALA A 202 -2.83 -0.07 7.70
N ASP A 203 -2.75 0.63 6.57
CA ASP A 203 -3.92 1.10 5.80
C ASP A 203 -4.56 0.03 4.91
N GLY A 204 -3.95 -1.16 4.77
CA GLY A 204 -4.49 -2.28 3.99
C GLY A 204 -4.46 -2.10 2.48
N ASN A 205 -3.73 -1.11 1.96
CA ASN A 205 -3.86 -0.69 0.57
C ASN A 205 -3.46 -1.75 -0.46
N GLU A 206 -2.63 -2.72 -0.09
CA GLU A 206 -2.26 -3.84 -0.97
C GLU A 206 -3.47 -4.71 -1.34
N LEU A 207 -4.54 -4.66 -0.54
CA LEU A 207 -5.81 -5.35 -0.80
C LEU A 207 -6.66 -4.66 -1.88
N ILE A 208 -6.40 -3.38 -2.21
CA ILE A 208 -7.19 -2.64 -3.21
C ILE A 208 -7.07 -3.29 -4.59
N GLY A 209 -8.21 -3.48 -5.25
CA GLY A 209 -8.31 -3.98 -6.63
C GLY A 209 -9.44 -4.99 -6.83
N SER A 210 -9.59 -5.41 -8.09
CA SER A 210 -10.50 -6.47 -8.49
C SER A 210 -9.87 -7.84 -8.25
N TRP A 211 -10.57 -8.68 -7.50
CA TRP A 211 -10.20 -10.04 -7.15
C TRP A 211 -11.26 -11.02 -7.66
N GLY A 212 -10.81 -12.19 -8.09
CA GLY A 212 -11.67 -13.15 -8.76
C GLY A 212 -10.96 -14.45 -9.07
N SER A 213 -11.38 -15.13 -10.12
CA SER A 213 -10.74 -16.37 -10.59
C SER A 213 -10.51 -16.32 -12.10
N TYR A 214 -9.57 -17.12 -12.60
CA TYR A 214 -9.32 -17.26 -14.02
C TYR A 214 -9.84 -18.61 -14.53
N LYS A 215 -10.64 -18.57 -15.61
CA LYS A 215 -10.97 -19.76 -16.41
C LYS A 215 -10.27 -19.64 -17.76
N GLY A 216 -9.06 -20.20 -17.85
CA GLY A 216 -8.18 -19.95 -18.98
C GLY A 216 -7.66 -18.51 -18.95
N SER A 217 -7.91 -17.74 -20.01
CA SER A 217 -7.54 -16.32 -20.09
C SER A 217 -8.65 -15.37 -19.63
N GLU A 218 -9.84 -15.88 -19.34
CA GLU A 218 -11.01 -15.08 -18.95
C GLU A 218 -11.02 -14.88 -17.43
N PHE A 219 -11.08 -13.62 -17.00
CA PHE A 219 -11.22 -13.26 -15.60
C PHE A 219 -12.70 -13.27 -15.19
N ARG A 220 -12.98 -13.88 -14.05
CA ARG A 220 -14.30 -13.97 -13.41
C ARG A 220 -14.29 -13.17 -12.12
N LYS A 221 -15.15 -12.16 -12.03
CA LYS A 221 -15.21 -11.26 -10.88
C LYS A 221 -15.72 -11.99 -9.64
N GLY A 222 -15.19 -11.61 -8.48
CA GLY A 222 -15.65 -12.09 -7.17
C GLY A 222 -15.77 -10.96 -6.15
N LEU A 223 -14.70 -10.20 -5.95
CA LEU A 223 -14.61 -9.17 -4.91
C LEU A 223 -13.81 -7.97 -5.42
N ASP A 224 -14.29 -6.75 -5.17
CA ASP A 224 -13.62 -5.51 -5.55
C ASP A 224 -13.43 -4.65 -4.31
N PHE A 225 -12.18 -4.33 -3.97
CA PHE A 225 -11.82 -3.43 -2.86
C PHE A 225 -11.40 -2.08 -3.41
N ARG A 226 -12.11 -1.02 -3.04
CA ARG A 226 -11.87 0.34 -3.54
C ARG A 226 -11.16 1.23 -2.55
N GLN A 227 -10.56 2.28 -3.08
CA GLN A 227 -9.77 3.26 -2.34
C GLN A 227 -10.59 4.07 -1.32
N ASP A 228 -11.87 4.30 -1.60
CA ASP A 228 -12.83 4.94 -0.70
C ASP A 228 -13.34 4.00 0.41
N LYS A 229 -12.67 2.85 0.59
CA LYS A 229 -13.04 1.76 1.50
C LYS A 229 -14.40 1.13 1.19
N SER A 230 -15.00 1.39 0.02
CA SER A 230 -16.14 0.60 -0.44
C SER A 230 -15.70 -0.74 -1.02
N PHE A 231 -16.55 -1.76 -0.91
CA PHE A 231 -16.38 -3.02 -1.61
C PHE A 231 -17.62 -3.42 -2.38
N THR A 232 -17.42 -4.27 -3.39
CA THR A 232 -18.49 -5.00 -4.05
C THR A 232 -18.11 -6.48 -4.11
N ALA A 233 -19.02 -7.36 -3.70
CA ALA A 233 -18.89 -8.79 -3.92
C ALA A 233 -19.97 -9.25 -4.91
N TYR A 234 -19.54 -9.88 -6.00
CA TYR A 234 -20.39 -10.43 -7.04
C TYR A 234 -19.63 -11.56 -7.73
N ASP A 235 -20.24 -12.75 -7.74
CA ASP A 235 -19.73 -13.91 -8.44
C ASP A 235 -20.38 -13.99 -9.83
N ASP A 236 -19.59 -13.68 -10.86
CA ASP A 236 -20.04 -13.71 -12.25
C ASP A 236 -19.92 -15.10 -12.92
N THR A 237 -19.56 -16.13 -12.14
CA THR A 237 -19.56 -17.53 -12.61
C THR A 237 -20.94 -18.18 -12.55
N GLY A 238 -21.87 -17.60 -11.78
CA GLY A 238 -23.25 -18.02 -11.67
C GLY A 238 -24.12 -17.57 -12.85
N ASN A 239 -25.36 -18.08 -12.90
CA ASN A 239 -26.36 -17.67 -13.90
C ASN A 239 -27.12 -16.39 -13.52
N SER A 240 -26.88 -15.82 -12.34
CA SER A 240 -27.52 -14.59 -11.88
C SER A 240 -26.78 -13.36 -12.39
N SER A 241 -27.51 -12.34 -12.84
CA SER A 241 -26.89 -11.05 -13.20
C SER A 241 -26.45 -10.28 -11.96
N TYR A 242 -25.58 -9.29 -12.15
CA TYR A 242 -25.20 -8.36 -11.09
C TYR A 242 -26.42 -7.68 -10.46
N GLU A 243 -27.37 -7.22 -11.28
CA GLU A 243 -28.60 -6.56 -10.80
C GLU A 243 -29.47 -7.50 -9.96
N ASP A 244 -29.37 -8.81 -10.18
CA ASP A 244 -30.13 -9.80 -9.45
C ASP A 244 -29.45 -10.25 -8.16
N ASN A 245 -28.12 -10.27 -8.12
CA ASN A 245 -27.37 -10.85 -7.01
C ASN A 245 -26.02 -10.15 -6.82
N HIS A 246 -25.90 -9.30 -5.80
CA HIS A 246 -24.62 -8.70 -5.43
C HIS A 246 -24.67 -8.20 -3.98
N MET A 247 -23.49 -7.89 -3.44
CA MET A 247 -23.33 -7.26 -2.14
C MET A 247 -22.45 -6.03 -2.29
N THR A 248 -22.82 -4.94 -1.62
CA THR A 248 -21.95 -3.77 -1.47
C THR A 248 -21.83 -3.37 -0.01
N GLY A 249 -20.74 -2.70 0.33
CA GLY A 249 -20.52 -2.23 1.67
C GLY A 249 -19.20 -1.53 1.84
N THR A 250 -18.71 -1.51 3.07
CA THR A 250 -17.42 -0.94 3.46
C THR A 250 -16.49 -2.04 3.93
N TRP A 251 -15.20 -1.92 3.62
CA TRP A 251 -14.17 -2.83 4.10
C TRP A 251 -13.14 -2.08 4.93
N LEU A 252 -12.60 -2.77 5.94
CA LEU A 252 -11.54 -2.26 6.80
C LEU A 252 -10.47 -3.34 6.92
N TYR A 253 -9.22 -2.92 7.12
CA TYR A 253 -8.12 -3.82 7.45
C TYR A 253 -7.53 -3.42 8.80
N ASN A 254 -7.30 -4.41 9.65
CA ASN A 254 -6.61 -4.27 10.92
C ASN A 254 -5.30 -5.07 10.82
N LYS A 255 -4.16 -4.35 10.78
CA LYS A 255 -2.83 -4.94 10.66
C LYS A 255 -2.44 -5.82 11.84
N ASP A 256 -2.79 -5.41 13.06
CA ASP A 256 -2.37 -6.12 14.28
C ASP A 256 -2.99 -7.50 14.39
N SER A 257 -4.26 -7.62 13.99
CA SER A 257 -4.98 -8.91 13.92
C SER A 257 -4.92 -9.57 12.54
N ASN A 258 -4.34 -8.88 11.56
CA ASN A 258 -4.31 -9.27 10.15
C ASN A 258 -5.71 -9.64 9.61
N LYS A 259 -6.71 -8.83 9.97
CA LYS A 259 -8.12 -9.07 9.63
C LYS A 259 -8.65 -8.06 8.63
N VAL A 260 -9.40 -8.55 7.66
CA VAL A 260 -10.30 -7.74 6.82
C VAL A 260 -11.72 -7.89 7.34
N THR A 261 -12.35 -6.78 7.70
CA THR A 261 -13.76 -6.75 8.11
C THR A 261 -14.58 -6.24 6.94
N LEU A 262 -15.53 -7.04 6.46
CA LEU A 262 -16.53 -6.64 5.48
C LEU A 262 -17.81 -6.23 6.22
N ILE A 263 -18.29 -5.02 5.95
CA ILE A 263 -19.48 -4.43 6.53
C ILE A 263 -20.49 -4.18 5.40
N PRO A 264 -21.35 -5.15 5.08
CA PRO A 264 -22.33 -4.99 4.02
C PRO A 264 -23.35 -3.89 4.38
N THR A 265 -23.65 -3.02 3.42
CA THR A 265 -24.71 -2.01 3.55
C THR A 265 -25.93 -2.36 2.70
N GLU A 266 -25.72 -2.98 1.56
CA GLU A 266 -26.79 -3.44 0.66
C GLU A 266 -26.49 -4.86 0.19
N PHE A 267 -27.51 -5.70 0.21
CA PHE A 267 -27.49 -7.02 -0.39
C PHE A 267 -28.65 -7.11 -1.37
N VAL A 268 -28.37 -7.47 -2.62
CA VAL A 268 -29.41 -7.73 -3.63
C VAL A 268 -29.46 -9.23 -3.87
N LYS A 269 -30.67 -9.79 -3.81
CA LYS A 269 -30.92 -11.20 -4.10
C LYS A 269 -32.23 -11.36 -4.84
N ASP A 270 -32.19 -12.06 -5.97
CA ASP A 270 -33.30 -12.24 -6.90
C ASP A 270 -33.93 -10.87 -7.28
N GLY A 271 -33.08 -9.87 -7.50
CA GLY A 271 -33.45 -8.49 -7.86
C GLY A 271 -34.05 -7.67 -6.71
N LYS A 272 -34.14 -8.23 -5.51
CA LYS A 272 -34.67 -7.54 -4.32
C LYS A 272 -33.54 -6.99 -3.47
N LYS A 273 -33.56 -5.67 -3.26
CA LYS A 273 -32.69 -4.99 -2.30
C LYS A 273 -33.11 -5.34 -0.87
N ILE A 274 -32.14 -5.76 -0.09
CA ILE A 274 -32.25 -6.07 1.32
C ILE A 274 -31.24 -5.20 2.05
N ASP A 275 -31.70 -4.43 3.03
CA ASP A 275 -30.82 -3.64 3.89
C ASP A 275 -30.01 -4.60 4.77
N ALA A 276 -28.73 -4.71 4.48
CA ALA A 276 -27.85 -5.66 5.15
C ALA A 276 -27.55 -5.25 6.61
N ARG A 277 -27.80 -3.99 6.98
CA ARG A 277 -27.67 -3.50 8.38
C ARG A 277 -28.69 -4.17 9.30
N GLN A 278 -29.84 -4.56 8.78
CA GLN A 278 -30.88 -5.26 9.55
C GLN A 278 -30.51 -6.74 9.83
N MET A 279 -29.54 -7.28 9.09
CA MET A 279 -29.14 -8.68 9.15
C MET A 279 -27.87 -8.93 9.99
N ASN A 280 -27.25 -7.88 10.55
CA ASN A 280 -25.95 -7.96 11.25
C ASN A 280 -24.89 -8.76 10.46
N ALA A 281 -24.85 -8.56 9.14
CA ALA A 281 -24.08 -9.38 8.20
C ALA A 281 -22.57 -9.06 8.16
N VAL A 282 -22.00 -8.54 9.24
CA VAL A 282 -20.57 -8.23 9.32
C VAL A 282 -19.77 -9.54 9.30
N VAL A 283 -18.74 -9.60 8.45
CA VAL A 283 -17.88 -10.79 8.31
C VAL A 283 -16.43 -10.38 8.48
N ASP A 284 -15.77 -11.01 9.45
CA ASP A 284 -14.32 -10.92 9.63
C ASP A 284 -13.63 -12.06 8.89
N TYR A 285 -12.60 -11.70 8.14
CA TYR A 285 -11.68 -12.61 7.49
C TYR A 285 -10.27 -12.39 8.02
N THR A 286 -9.56 -13.46 8.36
CA THR A 286 -8.11 -13.42 8.60
C THR A 286 -7.39 -13.56 7.26
N VAL A 287 -6.45 -12.67 6.96
CA VAL A 287 -5.64 -12.76 5.74
C VAL A 287 -4.52 -13.78 5.94
N GLU A 288 -4.62 -14.94 5.29
CA GLU A 288 -3.58 -15.96 5.40
C GLU A 288 -2.46 -15.78 4.37
N PHE A 289 -2.74 -15.10 3.25
CA PHE A 289 -1.80 -14.93 2.15
C PHE A 289 -2.15 -13.74 1.27
N LEU A 290 -1.18 -12.94 0.88
CA LEU A 290 -1.28 -11.92 -0.16
C LEU A 290 0.10 -11.76 -0.82
N ARG A 291 0.25 -12.29 -2.03
CA ARG A 291 1.51 -12.20 -2.79
C ARG A 291 1.27 -12.53 -4.25
N ALA A 292 2.03 -11.89 -5.15
CA ALA A 292 2.07 -12.21 -6.58
C ALA A 292 0.67 -12.23 -7.23
N GLY A 293 -0.18 -11.28 -6.84
CA GLY A 293 -1.56 -11.19 -7.32
C GLY A 293 -2.48 -12.31 -6.81
N SER A 294 -2.14 -13.04 -5.75
CA SER A 294 -3.05 -14.00 -5.11
C SER A 294 -3.32 -13.60 -3.67
N LEU A 295 -4.59 -13.73 -3.25
CA LEU A 295 -5.10 -13.41 -1.92
C LEU A 295 -5.84 -14.63 -1.37
N ARG A 296 -5.49 -15.04 -0.15
CA ARG A 296 -6.23 -16.03 0.63
C ARG A 296 -6.69 -15.44 1.95
N MET A 297 -7.97 -15.59 2.23
CA MET A 297 -8.64 -15.12 3.43
C MET A 297 -9.52 -16.23 4.02
N VAL A 298 -9.62 -16.30 5.33
CA VAL A 298 -10.45 -17.31 6.02
C VAL A 298 -11.36 -16.65 7.06
N ASP A 299 -12.65 -16.96 7.04
CA ASP A 299 -13.57 -16.46 8.05
C ASP A 299 -13.53 -17.29 9.35
N SER A 300 -14.23 -16.83 10.38
CA SER A 300 -14.31 -17.52 11.69
C SER A 300 -14.95 -18.92 11.63
N LYS A 301 -15.65 -19.26 10.54
CA LYS A 301 -16.28 -20.58 10.31
C LYS A 301 -15.37 -21.51 9.49
N GLY A 302 -14.19 -21.04 9.08
CA GLY A 302 -13.25 -21.79 8.25
C GLY A 302 -13.57 -21.74 6.76
N ASN A 303 -14.49 -20.88 6.31
CA ASN A 303 -14.74 -20.68 4.89
C ASN A 303 -13.55 -19.92 4.28
N LYS A 304 -13.00 -20.47 3.22
CA LYS A 304 -11.83 -19.93 2.53
C LYS A 304 -12.25 -19.16 1.30
N LEU A 305 -11.73 -17.94 1.17
CA LEU A 305 -11.75 -17.17 -0.06
C LEU A 305 -10.34 -17.20 -0.65
N GLU A 306 -10.19 -17.85 -1.80
CA GLU A 306 -8.95 -17.91 -2.57
C GLU A 306 -9.20 -17.23 -3.92
N VAL A 307 -8.54 -16.09 -4.15
CA VAL A 307 -8.80 -15.23 -5.30
C VAL A 307 -7.51 -14.69 -5.89
N GLU A 308 -7.53 -14.43 -7.19
CA GLU A 308 -6.47 -13.80 -7.95
C GLU A 308 -6.85 -12.38 -8.35
N LYS A 309 -5.86 -11.48 -8.34
CA LYS A 309 -5.99 -10.09 -8.77
C LYS A 309 -6.14 -10.05 -10.29
N GLN A 310 -7.04 -9.21 -10.77
CA GLN A 310 -7.16 -8.93 -12.18
C GLN A 310 -5.84 -8.32 -12.69
N LYS A 311 -5.21 -9.01 -13.65
CA LYS A 311 -3.99 -8.58 -14.34
C LYS A 311 -4.22 -7.36 -15.23
#